data_AF-A0A939P8S8-F1
#
_entry.id   AF-A0A939P8S8-F1
#
_cell.length_a   1.000
_cell.length_b   1.000
_cell.length_c   1.000
_cell.angle_alpha   90.00
_cell.angle_beta   90.00
_cell.angle_gamma   90.00
#
_symmetry.space_group_name_H-M   'P 1'
#
loop_
_entity.id
_entity.type
_entity.pdbx_description
1 polymer ?
#
loop_
_entity_poly.entity_id
_entity_poly.type
_entity_poly.pdbx_seq_one_letter_code
_entity_poly.pdbx_strand_id
1 'polypeptide(L)'
;MLEPWHETASLFTPPEATAAITKAVSGCSARAEEMARECRADIVVSAGLVTDRIGPALRERSERAFAMVLGHRGRGGFASMLLGSVGLGAAHAAGPVVIVRGEERASRSEAVVGIDLVKNADEALRYAFDAASIRGARLRVVHAWQMVESLTRGYLPRTLWLPGR
;
A
#
# COMPACT_ATOMS: atom_id res chain seq x y z
N MET A 1 19.99 10.66 -1.41
CA MET A 1 19.85 12.04 -0.91
C MET A 1 18.82 12.70 -1.82
N LEU A 2 17.53 12.61 -1.45
CA LEU A 2 16.40 13.17 -2.19
C LEU A 2 15.88 14.35 -1.37
N GLU A 3 15.60 15.46 -2.06
CA GLU A 3 15.30 16.79 -1.53
C GLU A 3 14.20 16.82 -0.44
N PRO A 4 14.24 17.79 0.51
CA PRO A 4 13.19 17.98 1.50
C PRO A 4 11.90 18.49 0.84
N TRP A 5 10.77 17.91 1.22
CA TRP A 5 9.44 18.26 0.71
C TRP A 5 9.01 19.70 1.08
N HIS A 6 9.32 20.67 0.21
CA HIS A 6 8.77 22.03 0.26
C HIS A 6 7.41 22.10 -0.45
N GLU A 7 6.38 21.44 0.10
CA GLU A 7 4.99 21.77 -0.22
C GLU A 7 4.36 22.45 0.99
N THR A 8 4.64 23.75 1.11
CA THR A 8 3.94 24.66 2.00
C THR A 8 2.75 25.24 1.24
N ALA A 9 1.70 24.45 1.07
CA ALA A 9 0.38 24.99 0.77
C ALA A 9 -0.47 24.82 2.04
N SER A 10 -0.27 25.72 3.00
CA SER A 10 -1.28 25.94 4.03
C SER A 10 -2.46 26.61 3.33
N LEU A 11 -3.33 25.81 2.73
CA LEU A 11 -4.61 26.30 2.20
C LEU A 11 -5.39 26.83 3.40
N PHE A 12 -5.50 28.16 3.50
CA PHE A 12 -6.49 28.77 4.35
C PHE A 12 -7.84 28.14 4.02
N THR A 13 -8.38 27.39 4.97
CA THR A 13 -9.67 26.73 4.82
C THR A 13 -10.69 27.57 5.57
N PRO A 14 -11.66 28.22 4.89
CA PRO A 14 -12.68 29.02 5.55
C PRO A 14 -13.38 28.24 6.68
N PRO A 15 -13.82 28.89 7.78
CA PRO A 15 -14.45 28.19 8.90
C PRO A 15 -15.63 27.29 8.50
N GLU A 16 -16.43 27.75 7.53
CA GLU A 16 -17.53 26.98 6.92
C GLU A 16 -17.04 25.73 6.17
N ALA A 17 -15.91 25.82 5.46
CA ALA A 17 -15.26 24.68 4.81
C ALA A 17 -14.67 23.72 5.85
N THR A 18 -14.09 24.22 6.94
CA THR A 18 -13.59 23.40 8.05
C THR A 18 -14.72 22.64 8.74
N ALA A 19 -15.87 23.29 8.98
CA ALA A 19 -17.05 22.63 9.55
C ALA A 19 -17.64 21.57 8.60
N ALA A 20 -17.70 21.86 7.29
CA ALA A 20 -18.14 20.90 6.28
C ALA A 20 -17.20 19.70 6.17
N ILE A 21 -15.88 19.91 6.16
CA ILE A 21 -14.86 18.85 6.14
C ILE A 21 -14.94 18.02 7.42
N THR A 22 -15.02 18.65 8.59
CA THR A 22 -15.14 17.95 9.87
C THR A 22 -16.39 17.08 9.88
N LYS A 23 -17.55 17.62 9.45
CA LYS A 23 -18.80 16.85 9.37
C LYS A 23 -18.68 15.67 8.41
N ALA A 24 -18.10 15.89 7.22
CA ALA A 24 -17.90 14.82 6.24
C ALA A 24 -16.96 13.73 6.76
N VAL A 25 -15.85 14.10 7.39
CA VAL A 25 -14.89 13.14 7.97
C VAL A 25 -15.51 12.37 9.12
N SER A 26 -16.21 13.05 10.05
CA SER A 26 -16.91 12.38 11.15
C SER A 26 -17.95 11.38 10.65
N GLY A 27 -18.69 11.72 9.58
CA GLY A 27 -19.64 10.80 8.95
C GLY A 27 -18.97 9.56 8.33
N CYS A 28 -17.87 9.75 7.59
CA CYS A 28 -17.09 8.63 7.04
C CYS A 28 -16.48 7.77 8.14
N SER A 29 -15.96 8.39 9.19
CA SER A 29 -15.37 7.73 10.35
C SER A 29 -16.39 6.86 11.08
N ALA A 30 -17.55 7.42 11.44
CA ALA A 30 -18.60 6.68 12.13
C ALA A 30 -19.06 5.45 11.33
N ARG A 31 -19.21 5.59 10.01
CA ARG A 31 -19.58 4.47 9.13
C ARG A 31 -18.48 3.42 9.01
N ALA A 32 -17.21 3.83 9.00
CA ALA A 32 -16.10 2.89 9.01
C ALA A 32 -16.02 2.11 10.32
N GLU A 33 -16.28 2.76 11.46
CA GLU A 33 -16.32 2.08 12.75
C GLU A 33 -17.49 1.09 12.86
N GLU A 34 -18.68 1.48 12.38
CA GLU A 34 -19.85 0.61 12.29
C GLU A 34 -19.53 -0.65 11.47
N MET A 35 -19.00 -0.46 10.25
CA MET A 35 -18.59 -1.56 9.38
C MET A 35 -17.53 -2.47 10.03
N ALA A 36 -16.56 -1.90 10.75
CA ALA A 36 -15.53 -2.66 11.45
C ALA A 36 -16.14 -3.53 12.56
N ARG A 37 -17.07 -2.96 13.35
CA ARG A 37 -17.79 -3.67 14.42
C ARG A 37 -18.73 -4.75 13.89
N GLU A 38 -19.39 -4.52 12.75
CA GLU A 38 -20.20 -5.53 12.06
C GLU A 38 -19.34 -6.69 11.55
N CYS A 39 -18.15 -6.40 11.02
CA CYS A 39 -17.24 -7.41 10.51
C CYS A 39 -16.61 -8.25 11.62
N ARG A 40 -16.25 -7.62 12.75
CA ARG A 40 -15.72 -8.28 13.96
C ARG A 40 -16.04 -7.46 15.20
N ALA A 41 -16.88 -8.00 16.09
CA ALA A 41 -17.29 -7.31 17.31
C ALA A 41 -16.24 -7.40 18.44
N ASP A 42 -15.25 -8.28 18.33
CA ASP A 42 -14.22 -8.56 19.33
C ASP A 42 -13.03 -7.59 19.29
N ILE A 43 -13.00 -6.64 18.34
CA ILE A 43 -11.90 -5.68 18.21
C ILE A 43 -12.26 -4.32 18.78
N VAL A 44 -11.29 -3.70 19.46
CA VAL A 44 -11.39 -2.29 19.87
C VAL A 44 -11.21 -1.41 18.63
N VAL A 45 -12.21 -0.57 18.35
CA VAL A 45 -12.18 0.37 17.24
C VAL A 45 -12.07 1.79 17.80
N SER A 46 -11.11 2.54 17.27
CA SER A 46 -10.96 3.97 17.55
C SER A 46 -10.80 4.71 16.23
N ALA A 47 -11.36 5.91 16.14
CA ALA A 47 -11.08 6.81 15.04
C ALA A 47 -10.67 8.20 15.53
N GLY A 48 -9.94 8.90 14.66
CA GLY A 48 -9.45 10.23 14.95
C GLY A 48 -9.24 11.03 13.68
N LEU A 49 -9.47 12.33 13.77
CA LEU A 49 -9.11 13.30 12.74
C LEU A 49 -7.71 13.84 13.05
N VAL A 50 -6.85 13.88 12.03
CA VAL A 50 -5.52 14.47 12.12
C VAL A 50 -5.43 15.60 11.10
N THR A 51 -5.00 16.77 11.53
CA THR A 51 -4.87 17.97 10.70
C THR A 51 -3.43 18.23 10.26
N ASP A 52 -2.51 17.34 10.62
CA ASP A 52 -1.08 17.44 10.30
C ASP A 52 -0.81 17.12 8.82
N ARG A 53 0.43 17.40 8.40
CA ARG A 53 0.90 16.99 7.06
C ARG A 53 0.87 15.46 6.95
N ILE A 54 0.33 14.96 5.84
CA ILE A 54 0.04 13.54 5.63
C ILE A 54 1.29 12.65 5.86
N GLY A 55 2.42 12.94 5.20
CA GLY A 55 3.62 12.10 5.29
C GLY A 55 4.13 11.91 6.74
N PRO A 56 4.45 13.00 7.46
CA PRO A 56 4.86 12.92 8.87
C PRO A 56 3.82 12.24 9.77
N ALA A 57 2.53 12.59 9.62
CA ALA A 57 1.45 12.00 10.41
C ALA A 57 1.33 10.49 10.20
N LEU A 58 1.39 10.04 8.94
CA LEU A 58 1.36 8.61 8.61
C LEU A 58 2.59 7.91 9.18
N ARG A 59 3.79 8.49 9.05
CA ARG A 59 5.00 7.90 9.61
C ARG A 59 4.90 7.73 11.13
N GLU A 60 4.53 8.78 11.87
CA GLU A 60 4.38 8.70 13.33
C GLU A 60 3.35 7.63 13.74
N ARG A 61 2.20 7.58 13.07
CA ARG A 61 1.18 6.57 13.35
C ARG A 61 1.65 5.16 13.00
N SER A 62 2.44 5.00 11.94
CA SER A 62 2.98 3.70 11.53
C SER A 62 3.98 3.12 12.53
N GLU A 63 4.69 3.94 13.30
CA GLU A 63 5.63 3.47 14.34
C GLU A 63 4.93 2.69 15.46
N ARG A 64 3.62 2.91 15.64
CA ARG A 64 2.79 2.24 16.65
C ARG A 64 1.84 1.20 16.06
N ALA A 65 1.90 0.96 14.75
CA ALA A 65 0.98 0.09 14.04
C ALA A 65 1.69 -1.19 13.58
N PHE A 66 1.01 -2.33 13.69
CA PHE A 66 1.49 -3.57 13.07
C PHE A 66 1.52 -3.47 11.54
N ALA A 67 0.51 -2.82 10.95
CA ALA A 67 0.44 -2.50 9.54
C ALA A 67 -0.45 -1.29 9.32
N MET A 68 -0.13 -0.48 8.30
CA MET A 68 -0.97 0.61 7.84
C MET A 68 -1.80 0.15 6.65
N VAL A 69 -3.11 0.38 6.68
CA VAL A 69 -4.02 -0.01 5.58
C VAL A 69 -4.59 1.24 4.93
N LEU A 70 -4.41 1.37 3.62
CA LEU A 70 -4.88 2.51 2.83
C LEU A 70 -5.69 2.03 1.62
N GLY A 71 -6.66 2.84 1.22
CA GLY A 71 -7.29 2.65 -0.09
C GLY A 71 -6.34 3.03 -1.22
N HIS A 72 -6.45 2.35 -2.36
CA HIS A 72 -5.65 2.69 -3.55
C HIS A 72 -6.00 4.06 -4.18
N ARG A 73 -7.21 4.59 -3.93
CA ARG A 73 -7.71 5.85 -4.48
C ARG A 73 -8.61 6.59 -3.47
N GLY A 74 -8.67 7.92 -3.61
CA GLY A 74 -9.66 8.77 -2.94
C GLY A 74 -10.97 8.87 -3.74
N ARG A 75 -11.95 9.61 -3.22
CA ARG A 75 -13.26 9.84 -3.89
C ARG A 75 -13.20 10.87 -5.03
N GLY A 76 -12.03 11.43 -5.36
CA GLY A 76 -11.85 12.48 -6.35
C GLY A 76 -11.02 12.06 -7.58
N GLY A 77 -11.66 12.06 -8.75
CA GLY A 77 -11.11 12.62 -10.00
C GLY A 77 -10.09 11.86 -10.85
N PHE A 78 -9.21 11.01 -10.32
CA PHE A 78 -8.09 10.45 -11.12
C PHE A 78 -8.16 8.92 -11.23
N ALA A 79 -9.04 8.43 -12.10
CA ALA A 79 -9.25 7.00 -12.32
C ALA A 79 -8.03 6.27 -12.93
N SER A 80 -7.07 7.00 -13.51
CA SER A 80 -5.90 6.44 -14.21
C SER A 80 -4.62 6.29 -13.37
N MET A 81 -4.58 6.75 -12.12
CA MET A 81 -3.38 6.64 -11.27
C MET A 81 -3.36 5.35 -10.47
N LEU A 82 -2.19 4.67 -10.45
CA LEU A 82 -1.97 3.43 -9.69
C LEU A 82 -2.03 3.62 -8.17
N LEU A 83 -1.73 4.83 -7.68
CA LEU A 83 -1.69 5.19 -6.27
C LEU A 83 -2.05 6.68 -6.08
N GLY A 84 -2.89 7.00 -5.08
CA GLY A 84 -3.19 8.39 -4.70
C GLY A 84 -2.10 9.05 -3.86
N SER A 85 -2.20 10.37 -3.66
CA SER A 85 -1.23 11.18 -2.88
C SER A 85 -1.00 10.67 -1.45
N VAL A 86 -2.04 10.15 -0.79
CA VAL A 86 -1.94 9.53 0.54
C VAL A 86 -1.09 8.26 0.50
N GLY A 87 -1.30 7.42 -0.51
CA GLY A 87 -0.54 6.18 -0.68
C GLY A 87 0.94 6.47 -0.97
N LEU A 88 1.25 7.53 -1.73
CA LEU A 88 2.62 7.97 -1.94
C LEU A 88 3.25 8.50 -0.64
N GLY A 89 2.50 9.28 0.15
CA GLY A 89 2.96 9.77 1.46
C GLY A 89 3.30 8.66 2.45
N ALA A 90 2.71 7.46 2.30
CA ALA A 90 3.00 6.29 3.11
C ALA A 90 4.29 5.55 2.73
N ALA A 91 4.99 5.96 1.66
CA ALA A 91 6.26 5.34 1.25
C ALA A 91 7.36 5.42 2.33
N HIS A 92 7.21 6.33 3.29
CA HIS A 92 8.12 6.51 4.43
C HIS A 92 7.55 5.98 5.75
N ALA A 93 6.51 5.14 5.70
CA ALA A 93 6.03 4.44 6.89
C ALA A 93 7.14 3.58 7.51
N ALA A 94 7.13 3.45 8.83
CA ALA A 94 8.10 2.66 9.59
C ALA A 94 7.85 1.14 9.51
N GLY A 95 6.74 0.71 8.90
CA GLY A 95 6.33 -0.68 8.83
C GLY A 95 5.51 -1.02 7.59
N PRO A 96 4.90 -2.22 7.53
CA PRO A 96 4.17 -2.69 6.36
C PRO A 96 3.01 -1.77 5.97
N VAL A 97 2.92 -1.45 4.68
CA VAL A 97 1.80 -0.70 4.10
C VAL A 97 1.00 -1.60 3.18
N VAL A 98 -0.30 -1.70 3.44
CA VAL A 98 -1.26 -2.50 2.66
C VAL A 98 -2.13 -1.55 1.85
N ILE A 99 -2.10 -1.68 0.53
CA ILE A 99 -2.96 -0.93 -0.38
C ILE A 99 -4.13 -1.82 -0.81
N VAL A 100 -5.35 -1.45 -0.39
CA VAL A 100 -6.58 -2.19 -0.71
C VAL A 100 -7.22 -1.62 -1.97
N ARG A 101 -7.45 -2.51 -2.95
CA ARG A 101 -8.24 -2.23 -4.15
C ARG A 101 -9.62 -2.83 -3.97
N GLY A 102 -10.66 -2.05 -4.28
CA GLY A 102 -12.06 -2.39 -4.01
C GLY A 102 -12.69 -3.39 -4.97
N GLU A 103 -11.89 -4.22 -5.65
CA GLU A 103 -12.46 -5.28 -6.49
C GLU A 103 -12.82 -6.49 -5.63
N GLU A 104 -13.92 -7.13 -6.02
CA GLU A 104 -14.49 -8.30 -5.38
C GLU A 104 -13.41 -9.36 -5.17
N ARG A 105 -13.47 -10.01 -4.00
CA ARG A 105 -12.46 -10.93 -3.49
C ARG A 105 -12.15 -11.97 -4.55
N ALA A 106 -11.11 -11.74 -5.36
CA ALA A 106 -10.59 -12.78 -6.23
C ALA A 106 -10.33 -13.96 -5.30
N SER A 107 -11.01 -15.07 -5.52
CA SER A 107 -10.88 -16.33 -4.79
C SER A 107 -9.51 -16.97 -5.02
N ARG A 108 -8.48 -16.15 -5.24
CA ARG A 108 -7.10 -16.57 -5.39
C ARG A 108 -6.62 -16.99 -4.03
N SER A 109 -6.62 -18.30 -3.85
CA SER A 109 -5.91 -19.06 -2.81
C SER A 109 -4.39 -18.90 -2.90
N GLU A 110 -3.88 -17.76 -3.36
CA GLU A 110 -2.46 -17.51 -3.62
C GLU A 110 -2.03 -16.11 -3.17
N ALA A 111 -1.02 -16.08 -2.30
CA ALA A 111 -0.25 -14.90 -1.97
C ALA A 111 1.05 -14.92 -2.78
N VAL A 112 1.46 -13.78 -3.33
CA VAL A 112 2.70 -13.66 -4.10
C VAL A 112 3.62 -12.64 -3.43
N VAL A 113 4.88 -13.00 -3.24
CA VAL A 113 5.92 -12.10 -2.74
C VAL A 113 7.04 -11.97 -3.76
N GLY A 114 7.34 -10.74 -4.15
CA GLY A 114 8.51 -10.42 -4.96
C GLY A 114 9.72 -10.22 -4.08
N ILE A 115 10.84 -10.88 -4.40
CA ILE A 115 12.11 -10.69 -3.70
C ILE A 115 13.21 -10.26 -4.67
N ASP A 116 14.13 -9.45 -4.16
CA ASP A 116 15.39 -9.13 -4.81
C ASP A 116 16.50 -9.83 -4.02
N LEU A 117 17.22 -10.77 -4.65
CA LEU A 117 18.25 -11.57 -3.98
C LEU A 117 19.45 -10.75 -3.50
N VAL A 118 19.62 -9.51 -3.99
CA VAL A 118 20.69 -8.60 -3.56
C VAL A 118 20.27 -7.80 -2.33
N LYS A 119 18.98 -7.70 -2.04
CA LYS A 119 18.44 -6.94 -0.91
C LYS A 119 17.98 -7.89 0.19
N ASN A 120 17.93 -7.36 1.42
CA ASN A 120 17.29 -8.10 2.50
C ASN A 120 15.78 -8.25 2.19
N ALA A 121 15.30 -9.49 2.18
CA ALA A 121 13.92 -9.85 1.92
C ALA A 121 13.20 -10.41 3.15
N ASP A 122 13.85 -10.48 4.31
CA ASP A 122 13.36 -11.17 5.51
C ASP A 122 12.03 -10.58 5.99
N GLU A 123 11.90 -9.26 6.01
CA GLU A 123 10.67 -8.60 6.45
C GLU A 123 9.51 -8.84 5.47
N ALA A 124 9.78 -8.75 4.17
CA ALA A 124 8.78 -8.99 3.13
C ALA A 124 8.33 -10.46 3.11
N LEU A 125 9.29 -11.39 3.26
CA LEU A 125 9.01 -12.82 3.35
C LEU A 125 8.21 -13.14 4.61
N ARG A 126 8.64 -12.66 5.79
CA ARG A 126 7.92 -12.85 7.05
C ARG A 126 6.47 -12.37 6.93
N TYR A 127 6.27 -11.15 6.45
CA TYR A 127 4.92 -10.61 6.27
C TYR A 127 4.08 -11.46 5.29
N ALA A 128 4.70 -11.93 4.20
CA ALA A 128 4.00 -12.76 3.22
C ALA A 128 3.63 -14.15 3.76
N PHE A 129 4.50 -14.77 4.57
CA PHE A 129 4.20 -16.02 5.26
C PHE A 129 3.04 -15.86 6.24
N ASP A 130 3.08 -14.83 7.10
CA ASP A 130 2.00 -14.53 8.04
C ASP A 130 0.69 -14.29 7.30
N ALA A 131 0.74 -13.50 6.22
CA ALA A 131 -0.42 -13.17 5.41
C ALA A 131 -1.02 -14.41 4.70
N ALA A 132 -0.18 -15.31 4.18
CA ALA A 132 -0.61 -16.53 3.53
C ALA A 132 -1.23 -17.52 4.55
N SER A 133 -0.57 -17.68 5.71
CA SER A 133 -1.01 -18.57 6.79
C SER A 133 -2.40 -18.18 7.31
N ILE A 134 -2.61 -16.90 7.65
CA ILE A 134 -3.91 -16.38 8.14
C ILE A 134 -5.03 -16.60 7.12
N ARG A 135 -4.71 -16.62 5.82
CA ARG A 135 -5.69 -16.74 4.73
C ARG A 135 -5.85 -18.18 4.23
N GLY A 136 -5.07 -19.14 4.73
CA GLY A 136 -5.00 -20.49 4.16
C GLY A 136 -4.58 -20.50 2.69
N ALA A 137 -3.79 -19.51 2.27
CA ALA A 137 -3.37 -19.33 0.88
C ALA A 137 -2.01 -19.99 0.62
N ARG A 138 -1.80 -20.48 -0.60
CA ARG A 138 -0.48 -20.88 -1.09
C ARG A 138 0.41 -19.65 -1.21
N LEU A 139 1.64 -19.71 -0.72
CA LEU A 139 2.63 -18.65 -0.95
C LEU A 139 3.49 -18.97 -2.17
N ARG A 140 3.61 -18.00 -3.09
CA ARG A 140 4.54 -18.04 -4.23
C ARG A 140 5.59 -16.96 -4.07
N VAL A 141 6.86 -17.36 -4.02
CA VAL A 141 7.99 -16.44 -4.03
C VAL A 141 8.45 -16.25 -5.48
N VAL A 142 8.58 -15.00 -5.90
CA VAL A 142 9.00 -14.62 -7.25
C VAL A 142 10.25 -13.76 -7.15
N HIS A 143 11.30 -14.15 -7.85
CA HIS A 143 12.47 -13.32 -8.07
C HIS A 143 12.59 -13.06 -9.58
N ALA A 144 12.75 -11.79 -9.95
CA ALA A 144 13.00 -11.41 -11.34
C ALA A 144 14.47 -10.99 -11.48
N TRP A 145 15.18 -11.63 -12.39
CA TRP A 145 16.54 -11.24 -12.74
C TRP A 145 16.50 -10.30 -13.94
N GLN A 146 17.16 -9.15 -13.83
CA GLN A 146 17.44 -8.32 -15.00
C GLN A 146 18.64 -8.88 -15.74
N MET A 147 18.42 -9.49 -16.90
CA MET A 147 19.48 -9.74 -17.86
C MET A 147 19.89 -8.38 -18.43
N VAL A 148 21.14 -7.98 -18.20
CA VAL A 148 21.68 -6.72 -18.73
C VAL A 148 21.52 -6.73 -20.25
N GLU A 149 20.91 -5.68 -20.81
CA GLU A 149 20.59 -5.58 -22.25
C GLU A 149 21.84 -5.67 -23.15
N SER A 150 23.02 -5.36 -22.59
CA SER A 150 24.31 -5.56 -23.23
C SER A 150 24.66 -7.03 -23.51
N LEU A 151 24.11 -7.99 -22.75
CA LEU A 151 24.28 -9.43 -23.00
C LEU A 151 23.31 -9.98 -24.05
N THR A 152 22.12 -9.38 -24.20
CA THR A 152 21.12 -9.83 -25.18
C THR A 152 21.38 -9.30 -26.59
N ARG A 153 22.05 -8.14 -26.73
CA ARG A 153 22.30 -7.53 -28.05
C ARG A 153 23.61 -7.96 -28.73
N GLY A 154 24.55 -8.58 -28.00
CA GLY A 154 25.88 -8.93 -28.53
C GLY A 154 26.31 -10.40 -28.45
N TYR A 155 25.68 -11.25 -27.61
CA TYR A 155 26.27 -12.55 -27.27
C TYR A 155 25.36 -13.78 -27.36
N LEU A 156 24.07 -13.64 -27.69
CA LEU A 156 23.22 -14.81 -27.92
C LEU A 156 23.20 -15.16 -29.42
N PRO A 157 23.89 -16.22 -29.88
CA PRO A 157 23.66 -16.75 -31.21
C PRO A 157 22.18 -17.16 -31.32
N ARG A 158 21.57 -16.82 -32.46
CA ARG A 158 20.15 -17.00 -32.79
C ARG A 158 19.63 -18.46 -32.72
N THR A 159 20.43 -19.41 -32.29
CA THR A 159 20.21 -20.86 -32.37
C THR A 159 19.76 -21.53 -31.07
N LEU A 160 19.66 -20.82 -29.94
CA LEU A 160 19.25 -21.45 -28.66
C LEU A 160 17.73 -21.62 -28.47
N TRP A 161 16.93 -21.36 -29.50
CA TRP A 161 15.51 -21.73 -29.55
C TRP A 161 15.26 -22.74 -30.67
N LEU A 162 15.28 -24.03 -30.34
CA LEU A 162 14.61 -25.07 -31.12
C LEU A 162 13.54 -25.70 -30.22
N PRO A 163 12.25 -25.59 -30.53
CA PRO A 163 11.26 -26.47 -29.93
C PRO A 163 11.53 -27.89 -30.42
N GLY A 164 11.51 -28.84 -29.49
CA GLY A 164 11.96 -30.21 -29.70
C GLY A 164 11.28 -30.97 -30.84
N ARG A 165 12.03 -31.94 -31.37
CA ARG A 165 11.54 -33.21 -31.90
C ARG A 165 12.39 -34.33 -31.34
#